data_AF-A0A6J0Y8C9-F1
#
_entry.id   AF-A0A6J0Y8C9-F1
#
_cell.length_a   1.000
_cell.length_b   1.000
_cell.length_c   1.000
_cell.angle_alpha   90.00
_cell.angle_beta   90.00
_cell.angle_gamma   90.00
#
_symmetry.space_group_name_H-M   'P 1'
#
loop_
_entity.id
_entity.type
_entity.pdbx_description
1 polymer ?
#
loop_
_entity_poly.entity_id
_entity_poly.type
_entity_poly.pdbx_seq_one_letter_code
_entity_poly.pdbx_strand_id
1 'polypeptide(L)'
;MANSTGKAPPDERRKGLAFLDELRQFHHSRGSPFKKIPAVGGKELDLHGLYTRVTTLGGFAKVSEKNQWGEIVEEFNFPRSCSNAAFALKQYYLRYLEKYEKVHHFGEDDDEVPPGNPKPQLPIGAIPSSYNYQQHSVSDYLRQSYGLSMDFNSPNDYNKLVLSLLSGLPNEVDFAINVCTLLSNESKHVMQLEKDPKIITLLLANAGVFDDTLGSFSTVFGEEWKEKTDRDFVKHIVTGDEK
;
A
#
# COMPACT_ATOMS: atom_id res chain seq x y z
N MET A 1 46.98 -14.09 -5.50
CA MET A 1 46.17 -13.02 -4.90
C MET A 1 46.64 -11.69 -5.48
N ALA A 2 45.84 -11.03 -6.31
CA ALA A 2 46.13 -9.70 -6.82
C ALA A 2 44.84 -8.87 -6.73
N ASN A 3 44.78 -7.95 -5.77
CA ASN A 3 43.69 -6.99 -5.62
C ASN A 3 43.90 -5.86 -6.64
N SER A 4 43.18 -5.92 -7.75
CA SER A 4 43.06 -4.83 -8.72
C SER A 4 42.07 -3.78 -8.20
N THR A 5 42.55 -2.83 -7.40
CA THR A 5 41.85 -1.55 -7.22
C THR A 5 42.03 -0.74 -8.49
N GLY A 6 41.14 -0.94 -9.48
CA GLY A 6 41.09 -0.15 -10.71
C GLY A 6 40.77 1.31 -10.40
N LYS A 7 41.80 2.14 -10.30
CA LYS A 7 41.64 3.60 -10.40
C LYS A 7 41.33 3.89 -11.86
N ALA A 8 40.13 4.41 -12.14
CA ALA A 8 39.73 4.84 -13.49
C ALA A 8 40.79 5.75 -14.12
N PRO A 9 41.08 5.60 -15.43
CA PRO A 9 42.10 6.39 -16.13
C PRO A 9 41.82 7.90 -15.98
N PRO A 10 42.87 8.75 -15.93
CA PRO A 10 42.73 10.18 -15.66
C PRO A 10 41.82 10.92 -16.65
N ASP A 11 41.70 10.44 -17.89
CA ASP A 11 40.83 11.03 -18.91
C ASP A 11 39.35 10.74 -18.68
N GLU A 12 39.01 9.59 -18.10
CA GLU A 12 37.63 9.21 -17.81
C GLU A 12 37.06 10.01 -16.63
N ARG A 13 37.92 10.31 -15.65
CA ARG A 13 37.58 11.24 -14.56
C ARG A 13 37.36 12.67 -15.05
N ARG A 14 38.12 13.15 -16.04
CA ARG A 14 37.92 14.47 -16.65
C ARG A 14 36.61 14.55 -17.42
N LYS A 15 36.29 13.51 -18.21
CA LYS A 15 35.01 13.40 -18.93
C LYS A 15 33.81 13.33 -17.98
N GLY A 16 33.93 12.56 -16.89
CA GLY A 16 32.90 12.48 -15.85
C GLY A 16 32.62 13.81 -15.17
N LEU A 17 33.65 14.61 -14.87
CA LEU A 17 33.47 15.94 -14.29
C LEU A 17 32.81 16.93 -15.27
N ALA A 18 33.23 16.93 -16.54
CA ALA A 18 32.63 17.77 -17.57
C ALA A 18 31.14 17.44 -17.78
N PHE A 19 30.79 16.15 -17.82
CA PHE A 19 29.42 15.68 -17.90
C PHE A 19 28.59 16.11 -16.68
N LEU A 20 29.15 16.03 -15.48
CA LEU A 20 28.47 16.47 -14.27
C LEU A 20 28.17 17.98 -14.29
N ASP A 21 29.10 18.80 -14.79
CA ASP A 21 28.87 20.24 -14.93
C ASP A 21 27.81 20.56 -15.99
N GLU A 22 27.82 19.87 -17.14
CA GLU A 22 26.78 19.97 -18.16
C GLU A 22 25.41 19.56 -17.61
N LEU A 23 25.34 18.43 -16.90
CA LEU A 23 24.12 17.94 -16.28
C LEU A 23 23.58 18.91 -15.23
N ARG A 24 24.46 19.54 -14.45
CA ARG A 24 24.07 20.58 -13.47
C ARG A 24 23.51 21.81 -14.16
N GLN A 25 24.10 22.24 -15.28
CA GLN A 25 23.58 23.36 -16.07
C GLN A 25 22.20 23.03 -16.66
N PHE A 26 22.03 21.82 -17.20
CA PHE A 26 20.75 21.32 -17.72
C PHE A 26 19.64 21.31 -16.66
N HIS A 27 19.95 20.87 -15.44
CA HIS A 27 18.99 20.89 -14.34
C HIS A 27 18.72 22.31 -13.80
N HIS A 28 19.72 23.18 -13.85
CA HIS A 28 19.59 24.58 -13.44
C HIS A 28 18.67 25.36 -14.38
N SER A 29 18.83 25.20 -15.71
CA SER A 29 17.96 25.85 -16.70
C SER A 29 16.50 25.38 -16.61
N ARG A 30 16.28 24.13 -16.20
CA ARG A 30 14.95 23.51 -16.04
C ARG A 30 14.33 23.68 -14.63
N GLY A 31 14.90 24.53 -13.78
CA GLY A 31 14.34 24.82 -12.44
C GLY A 31 14.43 23.67 -11.44
N SER A 32 15.25 22.64 -11.69
CA SER A 32 15.46 21.49 -10.80
C SER A 32 16.92 21.34 -10.35
N PRO A 33 17.56 22.39 -9.79
CA PRO A 33 18.99 22.35 -9.48
C PRO A 33 19.30 21.29 -8.40
N PHE A 34 20.30 20.45 -8.67
CA PHE A 34 20.82 19.50 -7.67
C PHE A 34 22.22 19.90 -7.21
N LYS A 35 22.40 19.95 -5.88
CA LYS A 35 23.66 20.41 -5.25
C LYS A 35 24.58 19.27 -4.82
N LYS A 36 24.04 18.07 -4.59
CA LYS A 36 24.78 16.89 -4.12
C LYS A 36 24.49 15.70 -5.01
N ILE A 37 25.54 14.94 -5.32
CA ILE A 37 25.43 13.66 -6.04
C ILE A 37 24.83 12.62 -5.07
N PRO A 38 23.85 11.81 -5.51
CA PRO A 38 23.31 10.75 -4.65
C PRO A 38 24.38 9.72 -4.30
N ALA A 39 24.29 9.15 -3.09
CA ALA A 39 25.14 8.06 -2.65
C ALA A 39 24.31 6.79 -2.42
N VAL A 40 24.83 5.63 -2.81
CA VAL A 40 24.24 4.31 -2.56
C VAL A 40 25.20 3.55 -1.65
N GLY A 41 24.73 3.14 -0.46
CA GLY A 41 25.55 2.38 0.49
C GLY A 41 26.81 3.12 0.98
N GLY A 42 26.79 4.46 1.02
CA GLY A 42 27.94 5.28 1.43
C GLY A 42 28.96 5.58 0.32
N LYS A 43 28.74 5.06 -0.90
CA LYS A 43 29.56 5.37 -2.08
C LYS A 43 28.82 6.37 -2.97
N GLU A 44 29.50 7.46 -3.36
CA GLU A 44 28.96 8.41 -4.32
C GLU A 44 28.69 7.73 -5.67
N LEU A 45 27.53 8.00 -6.25
CA LEU A 45 27.11 7.40 -7.50
C LEU A 45 27.81 8.09 -8.68
N ASP A 46 28.51 7.31 -9.50
CA ASP A 46 29.06 7.81 -10.76
C ASP A 46 27.93 7.92 -11.81
N LEU A 47 27.38 9.14 -11.93
CA LEU A 47 26.31 9.45 -12.88
C LEU A 47 26.75 9.31 -14.35
N HIS A 48 28.01 9.63 -14.67
CA HIS A 48 28.53 9.51 -16.03
C HIS A 48 28.64 8.03 -16.41
N GLY A 49 29.25 7.21 -15.56
CA GLY A 49 29.34 5.77 -15.77
C GLY A 49 27.96 5.10 -15.88
N LEU A 50 27.00 5.55 -15.06
CA LEU A 50 25.63 5.03 -15.09
C LEU A 50 24.92 5.39 -16.39
N TYR A 51 25.06 6.65 -16.83
CA TYR A 51 24.50 7.12 -18.11
C TYR A 51 25.07 6.34 -19.29
N THR A 52 26.40 6.20 -19.38
CA THR A 52 27.04 5.45 -20.48
C THR A 52 26.61 3.98 -20.51
N ARG A 53 26.47 3.35 -19.35
CA ARG A 53 26.05 1.94 -19.27
C ARG A 53 24.62 1.76 -19.75
N VAL A 54 23.69 2.57 -19.24
CA VAL A 54 22.26 2.48 -19.60
C VAL A 54 22.03 2.85 -21.06
N THR A 55 22.70 3.87 -21.58
CA THR A 55 22.61 4.23 -23.02
C THR A 55 23.17 3.13 -23.93
N THR A 56 24.26 2.48 -23.54
CA THR A 56 24.82 1.32 -24.29
C THR A 56 23.85 0.13 -24.30
N LEU A 57 23.07 -0.06 -23.24
CA LEU A 57 22.02 -1.08 -23.15
C LEU A 57 20.73 -0.69 -23.89
N GLY A 58 20.73 0.46 -24.58
CA GLY A 58 19.62 0.95 -25.38
C GLY A 58 18.60 1.79 -24.62
N GLY A 59 19.01 2.34 -23.47
CA GLY A 59 18.30 3.36 -22.73
C GLY A 59 17.44 2.86 -21.57
N PHE A 60 16.93 3.80 -20.77
CA PHE A 60 16.18 3.50 -19.54
C PHE A 60 15.01 2.53 -19.74
N ALA A 61 14.25 2.69 -20.82
CA ALA A 61 13.07 1.89 -21.13
C ALA A 61 13.42 0.41 -21.31
N LYS A 62 14.45 0.11 -22.14
CA LYS A 62 14.87 -1.26 -22.43
C LYS A 62 15.49 -1.95 -21.22
N VAL A 63 16.32 -1.23 -20.45
CA VAL A 63 16.92 -1.75 -19.21
C VAL A 63 15.84 -2.08 -18.17
N SER A 64 14.81 -1.23 -18.08
CA SER A 64 13.69 -1.44 -17.15
C SER A 64 12.77 -2.59 -17.56
N GLU A 65 12.48 -2.74 -18.86
CA GLU A 65 11.67 -3.83 -19.40
C GLU A 65 12.33 -5.19 -19.19
N LYS A 66 13.65 -5.27 -19.42
CA LYS A 66 14.44 -6.49 -19.24
C LYS A 66 14.89 -6.75 -17.79
N ASN A 67 14.51 -5.87 -16.85
CA ASN A 67 14.91 -5.93 -15.44
C ASN A 67 16.44 -6.06 -15.22
N GLN A 68 17.25 -5.42 -16.07
CA GLN A 68 18.72 -5.55 -16.05
C GLN A 68 19.40 -4.66 -14.99
N TRP A 69 18.62 -3.99 -14.14
CA TRP A 69 19.14 -3.15 -13.05
C TRP A 69 20.01 -3.94 -12.06
N GLY A 70 19.76 -5.25 -11.88
CA GLY A 70 20.60 -6.12 -11.07
C GLY A 70 22.02 -6.26 -11.62
N GLU A 71 22.16 -6.47 -12.92
CA GLU A 71 23.47 -6.60 -13.59
C GLU A 71 24.28 -5.31 -13.48
N ILE A 72 23.61 -4.15 -13.63
CA ILE A 72 24.23 -2.84 -13.47
C ILE A 72 24.72 -2.64 -12.02
N VAL A 73 23.97 -3.09 -11.00
CA VAL A 73 24.42 -3.02 -9.60
C VAL A 73 25.72 -3.78 -9.36
N GLU A 74 25.87 -4.96 -9.98
CA GLU A 74 27.06 -5.80 -9.83
C GLU A 74 28.31 -5.11 -10.36
N GLU A 75 28.21 -4.40 -11.49
CA GLU A 75 29.33 -3.63 -12.07
C GLU A 75 29.79 -2.46 -11.17
N PHE A 76 28.84 -1.82 -10.49
CA PHE A 76 29.14 -0.71 -9.58
C PHE A 76 29.74 -1.15 -8.23
N ASN A 77 29.81 -2.46 -7.99
CA ASN A 77 30.41 -3.08 -6.81
C ASN A 77 29.88 -2.48 -5.50
N PHE A 78 28.56 -2.39 -5.35
CA PHE A 78 27.94 -1.95 -4.09
C PHE A 78 28.08 -3.02 -2.99
N PRO A 79 28.11 -2.62 -1.70
CA PRO A 79 28.13 -3.56 -0.60
C PRO A 79 26.94 -4.53 -0.67
N ARG A 80 27.18 -5.83 -0.42
CA ARG A 80 26.11 -6.87 -0.42
C ARG A 80 24.98 -6.62 0.60
N SER A 81 25.19 -5.71 1.55
CA SER A 81 24.17 -5.25 2.49
C SER A 81 23.10 -4.35 1.84
N CYS A 82 23.31 -3.86 0.61
CA CYS A 82 22.38 -3.00 -0.11
C CYS A 82 21.43 -3.82 -0.98
N SER A 83 20.52 -4.57 -0.36
CA SER A 83 19.49 -5.38 -1.06
C SER A 83 18.57 -4.56 -1.97
N ASN A 84 18.42 -3.26 -1.71
CA ASN A 84 17.63 -2.32 -2.51
C ASN A 84 18.46 -1.49 -3.52
N ALA A 85 19.72 -1.84 -3.78
CA ALA A 85 20.60 -1.07 -4.66
C ALA A 85 20.05 -0.93 -6.09
N ALA A 86 19.44 -1.98 -6.65
CA ALA A 86 18.89 -1.96 -8.01
C ALA A 86 17.73 -0.97 -8.14
N PHE A 87 16.84 -0.95 -7.13
CA PHE A 87 15.76 0.02 -7.07
C PHE A 87 16.28 1.44 -6.87
N ALA A 88 17.26 1.64 -5.99
CA ALA A 88 17.87 2.95 -5.77
C ALA A 88 18.55 3.50 -7.05
N LEU A 89 19.30 2.68 -7.79
CA LEU A 89 19.89 3.06 -9.08
C LEU A 89 18.81 3.48 -10.08
N LYS A 90 17.74 2.69 -10.22
CA LYS A 90 16.62 3.00 -11.10
C LYS A 90 15.99 4.36 -10.76
N GLN A 91 15.78 4.64 -9.48
CA GLN A 91 15.22 5.91 -9.02
C GLN A 91 16.17 7.09 -9.25
N TYR A 92 17.46 6.93 -8.99
CA TYR A 92 18.44 7.98 -9.27
C TYR A 92 18.58 8.26 -10.76
N TYR A 93 18.54 7.21 -11.59
CA TYR A 93 18.52 7.38 -13.03
C TYR A 93 17.29 8.17 -13.49
N LEU A 94 16.10 7.78 -13.04
CA LEU A 94 14.86 8.47 -13.37
C LEU A 94 14.92 9.97 -12.98
N ARG A 95 15.49 10.26 -11.82
CA ARG A 95 15.54 11.63 -11.28
C ARG A 95 16.54 12.53 -11.99
N TYR A 96 17.74 12.02 -12.30
CA TYR A 96 18.86 12.83 -12.76
C TYR A 96 19.20 12.65 -14.24
N LEU A 97 18.92 11.49 -14.82
CA LEU A 97 19.44 11.13 -16.14
C LEU A 97 18.35 10.91 -17.19
N GLU A 98 17.13 10.53 -16.81
CA GLU A 98 16.05 10.27 -17.79
C GLU A 98 15.75 11.48 -18.68
N LYS A 99 15.58 12.67 -18.07
CA LYS A 99 15.30 13.90 -18.83
C LYS A 99 16.47 14.31 -19.71
N TYR A 100 17.69 14.09 -19.23
CA TYR A 100 18.90 14.39 -19.99
C TYR A 100 19.04 13.43 -21.18
N GLU A 101 18.78 12.13 -20.98
CA GLU A 101 18.80 11.10 -22.03
C GLU A 101 17.77 11.38 -23.13
N LYS A 102 16.53 11.75 -22.78
CA LYS A 102 15.50 12.06 -23.78
C LYS A 102 15.93 13.20 -24.72
N VAL A 103 16.55 14.24 -24.16
CA VAL A 103 16.98 15.43 -24.92
C VAL A 103 18.27 15.16 -25.70
N HIS A 104 19.30 14.59 -25.07
CA HIS A 104 20.63 14.45 -25.66
C HIS A 104 20.83 13.15 -26.47
N HIS A 105 20.09 12.08 -26.17
CA HIS A 105 20.26 10.77 -26.81
C HIS A 105 19.13 10.45 -27.79
N PHE A 106 17.90 10.87 -27.51
CA PHE A 106 16.75 10.63 -28.39
C PHE A 106 16.32 11.85 -29.22
N GLY A 107 16.84 13.05 -28.90
CA GLY A 107 16.50 14.28 -29.61
C GLY A 107 15.02 14.66 -29.50
N GLU A 108 14.32 14.14 -28.49
CA GLU A 108 12.94 14.52 -28.21
C GLU A 108 12.95 15.88 -27.51
N ASP A 109 12.35 16.89 -28.16
CA ASP A 109 11.92 18.11 -27.50
C ASP A 109 10.88 17.70 -26.45
N ASP A 110 11.32 17.61 -25.19
CA ASP A 110 10.48 17.33 -24.02
C ASP A 110 9.28 18.30 -24.07
N ASP A 111 8.06 17.78 -24.23
CA ASP A 111 6.82 18.53 -24.10
C ASP A 111 6.95 19.45 -22.89
N GLU A 112 7.08 20.76 -23.14
CA GLU A 112 7.22 21.77 -22.09
C GLU A 112 6.07 21.60 -21.10
N VAL A 113 6.35 21.06 -19.92
CA VAL A 113 5.40 21.16 -18.82
C VAL A 113 5.33 22.67 -18.51
N PRO A 114 4.17 23.33 -18.65
CA PRO A 114 4.07 24.77 -18.54
C PRO A 114 4.66 25.26 -17.20
N PRO A 115 5.40 26.39 -17.20
CA PRO A 115 5.93 26.97 -15.98
C PRO A 115 4.76 27.42 -15.09
N GLY A 116 4.34 26.54 -14.17
CA GLY A 116 3.19 26.81 -13.32
C GLY A 116 2.64 25.60 -12.58
N ASN A 117 2.92 24.37 -13.02
CA ASN A 117 2.45 23.19 -12.29
C ASN A 117 3.59 22.17 -12.09
N PRO A 118 4.47 22.38 -11.09
CA PRO A 118 5.39 21.32 -10.69
C PRO A 118 4.55 20.13 -10.24
N LYS A 119 4.60 19.01 -10.97
CA LYS A 119 4.19 17.72 -10.39
C LYS A 119 4.94 17.59 -9.06
N PRO A 120 4.26 17.45 -7.91
CA PRO A 120 4.93 17.33 -6.63
C PRO A 120 5.81 16.07 -6.66
N GLN A 121 7.10 16.23 -6.97
CA GLN A 121 8.08 15.19 -6.72
C GLN A 121 8.30 15.18 -5.21
N LEU A 122 7.41 14.47 -4.51
CA LEU A 122 7.51 14.27 -3.08
C LEU A 122 8.85 13.56 -2.81
N PRO A 123 9.75 14.12 -1.98
CA PRO A 123 10.96 13.43 -1.58
C PRO A 123 10.64 12.06 -0.96
N ILE A 124 11.61 11.15 -0.91
CA ILE A 124 11.44 9.72 -0.53
C ILE A 124 10.84 9.48 0.89
N GLY A 125 10.55 10.53 1.65
CA GLY A 125 9.85 10.50 2.95
C GLY A 125 8.63 11.43 3.04
N ALA A 126 8.19 12.02 1.93
CA ALA A 126 6.99 12.87 1.88
C ALA A 126 5.75 12.13 1.36
N ILE A 127 5.88 10.82 1.05
CA ILE A 127 4.73 9.94 0.91
C ILE A 127 4.21 9.71 2.33
N PRO A 128 2.97 10.13 2.66
CA PRO A 128 2.40 9.85 3.96
C PRO A 128 2.48 8.35 4.25
N SER A 129 3.14 7.97 5.34
CA SER A 129 3.17 6.57 5.80
C SER A 129 1.81 6.12 6.33
N SER A 130 0.89 7.06 6.52
CA SER A 130 -0.51 6.83 6.88
C SER A 130 -1.42 7.17 5.71
N TYR A 131 -2.33 6.26 5.41
CA TYR A 131 -3.39 6.50 4.43
C TYR A 131 -4.28 7.69 4.82
N ASN A 132 -4.57 8.58 3.87
CA ASN A 132 -5.53 9.65 4.12
C ASN A 132 -6.97 9.09 4.06
N TYR A 133 -7.52 8.71 5.21
CA TYR A 133 -8.90 8.22 5.29
C TYR A 133 -9.94 9.29 4.91
N GLN A 134 -9.62 10.57 5.07
CA GLN A 134 -10.57 11.66 4.78
C GLN A 134 -10.89 11.81 3.29
N GLN A 135 -10.03 11.30 2.40
CA GLN A 135 -10.29 11.34 0.94
C GLN A 135 -11.53 10.52 0.53
N HIS A 136 -12.00 9.60 1.38
CA HIS A 136 -13.20 8.79 1.17
C HIS A 136 -14.46 9.41 1.78
N SER A 137 -14.32 10.55 2.47
CA SER A 137 -15.46 11.27 3.02
C SER A 137 -16.10 12.11 1.91
N VAL A 138 -17.18 11.59 1.33
CA VAL A 138 -18.01 12.31 0.37
C VAL A 138 -19.22 12.90 1.12
N SER A 139 -19.47 14.19 0.96
CA SER A 139 -20.64 14.84 1.56
C SER A 139 -21.95 14.24 1.03
N ASP A 140 -22.98 14.23 1.88
CA ASP A 140 -24.32 13.74 1.57
C ASP A 140 -24.91 14.34 0.28
N TYR A 141 -24.72 15.64 0.08
CA TYR A 141 -25.16 16.34 -1.13
C TYR A 141 -24.53 15.76 -2.41
N LEU A 142 -23.20 15.57 -2.42
CA LEU A 142 -22.51 14.93 -3.55
C LEU A 142 -23.01 13.50 -3.76
N ARG A 143 -23.12 12.70 -2.68
CA ARG A 143 -23.55 11.30 -2.78
C ARG A 143 -24.93 11.20 -3.44
N GLN A 144 -25.87 12.04 -3.03
CA GLN A 144 -27.19 12.11 -3.63
C GLN A 144 -27.14 12.54 -5.10
N SER A 145 -26.35 13.55 -5.45
CA SER A 145 -26.21 14.01 -6.84
C SER A 145 -25.63 12.95 -7.79
N TYR A 146 -24.79 12.06 -7.26
CA TYR A 146 -24.19 10.95 -8.01
C TYR A 146 -24.95 9.62 -7.86
N GLY A 147 -26.11 9.60 -7.19
CA GLY A 147 -26.90 8.39 -6.99
C GLY A 147 -26.23 7.33 -6.11
N LEU A 148 -25.29 7.73 -5.25
CA LEU A 148 -24.66 6.84 -4.27
C LEU A 148 -25.64 6.56 -3.12
N SER A 149 -25.55 5.35 -2.54
CA SER A 149 -26.38 4.96 -1.38
C SER A 149 -26.25 6.01 -0.27
N MET A 150 -27.36 6.42 0.33
CA MET A 150 -27.38 7.33 1.48
C MET A 150 -27.41 6.57 2.81
N ASP A 151 -27.55 5.25 2.75
CA ASP A 151 -27.64 4.37 3.91
C ASP A 151 -26.24 4.09 4.43
N PHE A 152 -25.80 4.91 5.38
CA PHE A 152 -24.60 4.58 6.13
C PHE A 152 -24.90 3.40 7.05
N ASN A 153 -24.03 2.38 7.06
CA ASN A 153 -24.04 1.40 8.13
C ASN A 153 -23.82 2.15 9.44
N SER A 154 -24.83 2.15 10.31
CA SER A 154 -24.68 2.67 11.66
C SER A 154 -23.55 1.90 12.35
N PRO A 155 -22.58 2.56 12.99
CA PRO A 155 -21.57 1.88 13.77
C PRO A 155 -22.25 1.12 14.91
N ASN A 156 -22.27 -0.21 14.77
CA ASN A 156 -22.75 -1.14 15.79
C ASN A 156 -21.53 -1.65 16.57
N ASP A 157 -21.68 -1.79 17.88
CA ASP A 157 -20.64 -2.31 18.77
C ASP A 157 -20.17 -3.71 18.34
N TYR A 158 -21.05 -4.47 17.69
CA TYR A 158 -20.77 -5.82 17.20
C TYR A 158 -20.24 -5.89 15.76
N ASN A 159 -20.11 -4.76 15.04
CA ASN A 159 -19.67 -4.76 13.64
C ASN A 159 -18.32 -5.46 13.46
N LYS A 160 -17.40 -5.30 14.41
CA LYS A 160 -16.11 -5.99 14.37
C LYS A 160 -16.26 -7.50 14.46
N LEU A 161 -17.11 -8.00 15.36
CA LEU A 161 -17.36 -9.43 15.50
C LEU A 161 -18.01 -10.01 14.25
N VAL A 162 -19.00 -9.31 13.69
CA VAL A 162 -19.66 -9.71 12.44
C VAL A 162 -18.65 -9.78 11.30
N LEU A 163 -17.80 -8.76 11.14
CA LEU A 163 -16.77 -8.74 10.10
C LEU A 163 -15.71 -9.81 10.31
N SER A 164 -15.26 -10.03 11.55
CA SER A 164 -14.29 -11.09 11.87
C SER A 164 -14.85 -12.48 11.55
N LEU A 165 -16.11 -12.77 11.93
CA LEU A 165 -16.79 -14.03 11.60
C LEU A 165 -17.01 -14.19 10.08
N LEU A 166 -17.37 -13.10 9.39
CA LEU A 166 -17.63 -13.11 7.95
C LEU A 166 -16.34 -13.21 7.11
N SER A 167 -15.20 -12.76 7.65
CA SER A 167 -13.91 -12.81 6.96
C SER A 167 -13.42 -14.23 6.67
N GLY A 168 -13.83 -15.21 7.50
CA GLY A 168 -13.37 -16.59 7.41
C GLY A 168 -11.88 -16.79 7.73
N LEU A 169 -11.17 -15.76 8.19
CA LEU A 169 -9.76 -15.87 8.56
C LEU A 169 -9.64 -16.58 9.92
N PRO A 170 -8.84 -17.66 10.06
CA PRO A 170 -8.82 -18.46 11.28
C PRO A 170 -8.62 -17.65 12.57
N ASN A 171 -7.64 -16.74 12.57
CA ASN A 171 -7.34 -15.90 13.73
C ASN A 171 -8.48 -14.92 14.09
N GLU A 172 -9.20 -14.41 13.08
CA GLU A 172 -10.31 -13.47 13.29
C GLU A 172 -11.56 -14.20 13.77
N VAL A 173 -11.82 -15.39 13.22
CA VAL A 173 -12.91 -16.27 13.68
C VAL A 173 -12.66 -16.70 15.12
N ASP A 174 -11.44 -17.12 15.46
CA ASP A 174 -11.05 -17.47 16.83
C ASP A 174 -11.23 -16.28 17.79
N PHE A 175 -10.79 -15.09 17.39
CA PHE A 175 -11.01 -13.85 18.14
C PHE A 175 -12.51 -13.63 18.40
N ALA A 176 -13.34 -13.71 17.37
CA ALA A 176 -14.77 -13.46 17.49
C ALA A 176 -15.46 -14.49 18.39
N ILE A 177 -15.15 -15.78 18.25
CA ILE A 177 -15.72 -16.85 19.09
C ILE A 177 -15.33 -16.63 20.55
N ASN A 178 -14.07 -16.31 20.84
CA ASN A 178 -13.62 -16.04 22.20
C ASN A 178 -14.34 -14.85 22.84
N VAL A 179 -14.54 -13.77 22.08
CA VAL A 179 -15.28 -12.60 22.56
C VAL A 179 -16.76 -12.94 22.79
N CYS A 180 -17.42 -13.63 21.85
CA CYS A 180 -18.80 -14.09 22.02
C CYS A 180 -18.97 -14.99 23.25
N THR A 181 -17.98 -15.84 23.54
CA THR A 181 -17.97 -16.70 24.73
C THR A 181 -17.87 -15.89 26.01
N LEU A 182 -17.00 -14.87 26.03
CA LEU A 182 -16.84 -13.98 27.19
C LEU A 182 -18.11 -13.17 27.45
N LEU A 183 -18.70 -12.58 26.40
CA LEU A 183 -19.93 -11.80 26.48
C LEU A 183 -21.16 -12.65 26.87
N SER A 184 -21.13 -13.96 26.58
CA SER A 184 -22.17 -14.89 27.02
C SER A 184 -22.08 -15.21 28.53
N ASN A 185 -20.91 -15.04 29.15
CA ASN A 185 -20.69 -15.41 30.56
C ASN A 185 -20.68 -14.20 31.52
N GLU A 186 -20.39 -12.99 31.04
CA GLU A 186 -20.36 -11.80 31.90
C GLU A 186 -21.75 -11.19 32.12
N SER A 187 -22.23 -11.21 33.36
CA SER A 187 -23.53 -10.64 33.75
C SER A 187 -23.66 -9.12 33.59
N LYS A 188 -22.55 -8.39 33.38
CA LYS A 188 -22.55 -6.92 33.23
C LYS A 188 -22.62 -6.46 31.77
N HIS A 189 -22.18 -7.29 30.83
CA HIS A 189 -22.11 -6.97 29.40
C HIS A 189 -22.67 -8.13 28.59
N VAL A 190 -23.91 -8.52 28.89
CA VAL A 190 -24.58 -9.60 28.17
C VAL A 190 -24.72 -9.21 26.69
N MET A 191 -24.42 -10.17 25.82
CA MET A 191 -24.51 -10.00 24.38
C MET A 191 -25.93 -9.61 23.93
N GLN A 192 -26.08 -8.40 23.41
CA GLN A 192 -27.37 -7.85 22.97
C GLN A 192 -27.67 -8.29 21.53
N LEU A 193 -28.09 -9.54 21.38
CA LEU A 193 -28.38 -10.17 20.09
C LEU A 193 -29.50 -9.45 19.30
N GLU A 194 -30.37 -8.69 19.98
CA GLU A 194 -31.38 -7.82 19.35
C GLU A 194 -30.75 -6.77 18.41
N LYS A 195 -29.57 -6.26 18.76
CA LYS A 195 -28.91 -5.20 17.99
C LYS A 195 -28.34 -5.71 16.67
N ASP A 196 -27.96 -6.99 16.59
CA ASP A 196 -27.51 -7.59 15.34
C ASP A 196 -27.77 -9.12 15.30
N PRO A 197 -28.91 -9.56 14.76
CA PRO A 197 -29.25 -10.97 14.71
C PRO A 197 -28.31 -11.78 13.79
N LYS A 198 -27.55 -11.10 12.92
CA LYS A 198 -26.62 -11.75 11.98
C LYS A 198 -25.52 -12.52 12.69
N ILE A 199 -25.16 -12.13 13.92
CA ILE A 199 -24.10 -12.80 14.67
C ILE A 199 -24.46 -14.27 14.91
N ILE A 200 -25.73 -14.56 15.23
CA ILE A 200 -26.16 -15.93 15.51
C ILE A 200 -26.11 -16.77 14.24
N THR A 201 -26.58 -16.22 13.13
CA THR A 201 -26.50 -16.88 11.81
C THR A 201 -25.05 -17.19 11.45
N LEU A 202 -24.13 -16.25 11.69
CA LEU A 202 -22.70 -16.44 11.40
C LEU A 202 -22.03 -17.44 12.35
N LEU A 203 -22.40 -17.47 13.63
CA LEU A 203 -21.91 -18.48 14.58
C LEU A 203 -22.39 -19.89 14.20
N LEU A 204 -23.66 -20.03 13.82
CA LEU A 204 -24.21 -21.29 13.31
C LEU A 204 -23.50 -21.75 12.03
N ALA A 205 -23.24 -20.83 11.11
CA ALA A 205 -22.50 -21.13 9.88
C ALA A 205 -21.10 -21.70 10.17
N ASN A 206 -20.40 -21.17 11.19
CA ASN A 206 -19.11 -21.71 11.63
C ASN A 206 -19.23 -23.09 12.30
N ALA A 207 -20.39 -23.45 12.84
CA ALA A 207 -20.71 -24.80 13.31
C ALA A 207 -21.19 -25.74 12.20
N GLY A 208 -21.26 -25.27 10.95
CA GLY A 208 -21.72 -26.03 9.78
C GLY A 208 -23.23 -26.03 9.55
N VAL A 209 -23.97 -25.15 10.22
CA VAL A 209 -25.43 -24.98 10.05
C VAL A 209 -25.69 -23.74 9.20
N PHE A 210 -26.18 -23.96 7.98
CA PHE A 210 -26.44 -22.90 7.00
C PHE A 210 -27.94 -22.74 6.76
N ASP A 211 -28.38 -21.50 6.54
CA ASP A 211 -29.75 -21.21 6.15
C ASP A 211 -29.84 -21.35 4.63
N ASP A 212 -30.55 -22.39 4.16
CA ASP A 212 -30.80 -22.60 2.73
C ASP A 212 -31.87 -21.63 2.20
N THR A 213 -32.61 -20.97 3.08
CA THR A 213 -33.56 -19.92 2.72
C THR A 213 -32.83 -18.58 2.69
N LEU A 214 -33.19 -17.68 1.77
CA LEU A 214 -32.62 -16.33 1.66
C LEU A 214 -32.92 -15.43 2.89
N GLY A 215 -33.44 -16.01 3.98
CA GLY A 215 -33.74 -15.37 5.24
C GLY A 215 -32.58 -15.40 6.23
N SER A 216 -32.85 -14.86 7.41
CA SER A 216 -32.05 -15.12 8.61
C SER A 216 -32.83 -16.13 9.45
N PHE A 217 -32.13 -16.96 10.23
CA PHE A 217 -32.69 -17.85 11.25
C PHE A 217 -33.57 -17.16 12.33
N SER A 218 -33.88 -15.87 12.20
CA SER A 218 -34.79 -15.11 13.05
C SER A 218 -36.14 -15.77 13.29
N THR A 219 -36.71 -16.50 12.32
CA THR A 219 -37.97 -17.26 12.49
C THR A 219 -37.80 -18.41 13.48
N VAL A 220 -36.69 -19.15 13.37
CA VAL A 220 -36.35 -20.28 14.23
C VAL A 220 -36.11 -19.82 15.66
N PHE A 221 -35.33 -18.75 15.85
CA PHE A 221 -35.05 -18.19 17.17
C PHE A 221 -36.22 -17.38 17.77
N GLY A 222 -37.14 -16.89 16.94
CA GLY A 222 -38.29 -16.09 17.36
C GLY A 222 -39.51 -16.94 17.69
N GLU A 223 -40.29 -17.25 16.66
CA GLU A 223 -41.61 -17.87 16.81
C GLU A 223 -41.51 -19.35 17.16
N GLU A 224 -40.68 -20.12 16.43
CA GLU A 224 -40.59 -21.58 16.63
C GLU A 224 -39.98 -21.96 17.98
N TRP A 225 -38.96 -21.23 18.42
CA TRP A 225 -38.34 -21.44 19.73
C TRP A 225 -39.35 -21.17 20.86
N LYS A 226 -40.08 -20.05 20.77
CA LYS A 226 -41.07 -19.67 21.76
C LYS A 226 -42.23 -20.67 21.81
N GLU A 227 -42.69 -21.15 20.66
CA GLU A 227 -43.75 -22.17 20.60
C GLU A 227 -43.33 -23.49 21.29
N LYS A 228 -42.07 -23.91 21.14
CA LYS A 228 -41.59 -25.19 21.69
C LYS A 228 -41.15 -25.12 23.15
N THR A 229 -40.64 -23.97 23.60
CA THR A 229 -40.00 -23.83 24.91
C THR A 229 -40.76 -22.93 25.87
N ASP A 230 -41.80 -22.22 25.39
CA ASP A 230 -42.51 -21.14 26.09
C ASP A 230 -41.59 -20.02 26.60
N ARG A 231 -40.36 -19.95 26.06
CA ARG A 231 -39.35 -18.95 26.43
C ARG A 231 -39.07 -18.06 25.23
N ASP A 232 -38.91 -16.77 25.49
CA ASP A 232 -38.43 -15.83 24.48
C ASP A 232 -36.91 -15.98 24.37
N PHE A 233 -36.42 -16.54 23.26
CA PHE A 233 -35.00 -16.84 23.05
C PHE A 233 -34.10 -15.64 23.30
N VAL A 234 -34.53 -14.48 22.81
CA VAL A 234 -33.71 -13.27 22.84
C VAL A 234 -33.66 -12.72 24.25
N LYS A 235 -34.79 -12.73 24.98
CA LYS A 235 -34.80 -12.33 26.39
C LYS A 235 -34.09 -13.35 27.28
N HIS A 236 -34.23 -14.64 27.00
CA HIS A 236 -33.65 -15.71 27.82
C HIS A 236 -32.11 -15.66 27.80
N ILE A 237 -31.51 -15.43 26.63
CA ILE A 237 -30.06 -15.25 26.50
C ILE A 237 -29.61 -13.90 27.08
N VAL A 238 -30.41 -12.84 26.98
CA VAL A 238 -30.05 -11.48 27.43
C VAL A 238 -30.20 -11.29 28.94
N THR A 239 -31.19 -11.92 29.60
CA THR A 239 -31.45 -11.70 31.03
C THR A 239 -30.90 -12.79 31.94
N GLY A 240 -30.48 -13.94 31.40
CA GLY A 240 -29.96 -15.03 32.22
C GLY A 240 -30.95 -15.51 33.29
N ASP A 241 -32.26 -15.29 33.09
CA ASP A 241 -33.27 -15.71 34.04
C ASP A 241 -33.41 -17.24 34.00
N GLU A 242 -32.73 -17.90 34.92
CA GLU A 242 -33.11 -19.21 35.41
C GLU A 242 -34.38 -19.07 36.25
N LYS A 243 -35.53 -19.32 35.63
CA LYS A 243 -36.72 -19.87 36.30
C LYS A 243 -37.62 -20.58 35.30
#